data_AF-K2EC63-F1
#
_entry.id   AF-K2EC63-F1
#
_cell.length_a   1.000
_cell.length_b   1.000
_cell.length_c   1.000
_cell.angle_alpha   90.00
_cell.angle_beta   90.00
_cell.angle_gamma   90.00
#
_symmetry.space_group_name_H-M   'P 1'
#
loop_
_entity.id
_entity.type
_entity.pdbx_description
1 polymer ?
#
loop_
_entity_poly.entity_id
_entity_poly.type
_entity_poly.pdbx_seq_one_letter_code
_entity_poly.pdbx_strand_id
1 'polypeptide(L)'
;MNKFRIYILLSVFTLSFIGLLVRLFYWQIVKGAELSQAATGQHKNNLILEAPRGEIFASDGSWLASRGELWTLTANPKEVSENPRELA
;
A
#
# COMPACT_ATOMS: atom_id res chain seq x y z
N MET A 1 5.20 -56.12 -8.82
CA MET A 1 5.56 -54.71 -8.57
C MET A 1 5.63 -54.50 -7.07
N ASN A 2 6.84 -54.36 -6.53
CA ASN A 2 7.07 -54.48 -5.07
C ASN A 2 6.57 -53.21 -4.36
N LYS A 3 5.45 -53.33 -3.65
CA LYS A 3 4.78 -52.24 -2.90
C LYS A 3 5.71 -51.50 -1.94
N PHE A 4 6.78 -52.14 -1.48
CA PHE A 4 7.82 -51.58 -0.63
C PHE A 4 8.48 -50.31 -1.21
N ARG A 5 8.77 -50.28 -2.52
CA ARG A 5 9.37 -49.09 -3.16
C ARG A 5 8.43 -47.89 -3.15
N ILE A 6 7.12 -48.14 -3.28
CA ILE A 6 6.08 -47.12 -3.25
C ILE A 6 5.93 -46.55 -1.84
N TYR A 7 5.94 -47.39 -0.81
CA TYR A 7 5.88 -46.93 0.59
C TYR A 7 7.09 -46.09 1.00
N ILE A 8 8.29 -46.43 0.51
CA ILE A 8 9.48 -45.61 0.75
C ILE A 8 9.32 -44.23 0.11
N LEU A 9 8.93 -44.17 -1.17
CA LEU A 9 8.72 -42.90 -1.87
C LEU A 9 7.65 -42.05 -1.17
N LEU A 10 6.52 -42.67 -0.79
CA LEU A 10 5.45 -41.99 -0.05
C LEU A 10 5.98 -41.39 1.26
N SER A 11 6.71 -42.17 2.05
CA SER A 11 7.28 -41.73 3.32
C SER A 11 8.20 -40.52 3.17
N VAL A 12 9.09 -40.56 2.17
CA VAL A 12 10.01 -39.44 1.87
C VAL A 12 9.24 -38.17 1.51
N PHE A 13 8.24 -38.27 0.64
CA PHE A 13 7.42 -37.12 0.25
C PHE A 13 6.61 -36.56 1.42
N THR A 14 6.04 -37.43 2.25
CA THR A 14 5.30 -37.02 3.45
C THR A 14 6.20 -36.28 4.44
N LEU A 15 7.40 -36.81 4.72
CA LEU A 15 8.39 -36.16 5.59
C LEU A 15 8.80 -34.78 5.04
N SER A 16 9.04 -34.68 3.74
CA SER A 16 9.35 -33.39 3.09
C SER A 16 8.21 -32.38 3.25
N PHE A 17 6.97 -32.83 3.06
CA PHE A 17 5.78 -31.98 3.24
C PHE A 17 5.61 -31.51 4.68
N ILE A 18 5.85 -32.38 5.66
CA ILE A 18 5.82 -32.02 7.08
C ILE A 18 6.89 -30.96 7.38
N GLY A 19 8.09 -31.10 6.84
CA GLY A 19 9.15 -30.09 6.97
C GLY A 19 8.74 -28.73 6.41
N LEU A 20 8.06 -28.71 5.25
CA LEU A 20 7.52 -27.48 4.67
C LEU A 20 6.42 -26.87 5.55
N LEU A 21 5.51 -27.68 6.11
CA LEU A 21 4.46 -27.20 7.01
C LEU A 21 5.04 -26.56 8.28
N VAL A 22 6.07 -27.17 8.88
CA VAL A 22 6.76 -26.58 10.05
C VAL A 22 7.41 -25.24 9.68
N ARG A 23 8.07 -25.16 8.52
CA ARG A 23 8.66 -23.90 8.05
C ARG A 23 7.60 -22.84 7.80
N LEU A 24 6.46 -23.21 7.22
CA LEU A 24 5.35 -22.30 6.97
C LEU A 24 4.72 -21.82 8.29
N PHE A 25 4.54 -22.72 9.26
CA PHE A 25 4.04 -22.41 10.60
C PHE A 25 4.91 -21.37 11.31
N TYR A 26 6.23 -21.50 11.22
CA TYR A 26 7.15 -20.50 11.77
C TYR A 26 6.91 -19.11 11.17
N TRP A 27 6.80 -19.02 9.84
CA TRP A 27 6.57 -17.75 9.17
C TRP A 27 5.18 -17.17 9.42
N GLN A 28 4.14 -18.00 9.43
CA GLN A 28 2.76 -17.55 9.56
C GLN A 28 2.35 -17.27 10.99
N ILE A 29 2.81 -18.06 11.97
CA ILE A 29 2.36 -17.92 13.36
C ILE A 29 3.37 -17.14 14.20
N VAL A 30 4.65 -17.54 14.17
CA VAL A 30 5.68 -16.88 15.00
C VAL A 30 5.99 -15.49 14.47
N LYS A 31 6.20 -15.36 13.15
CA LYS A 31 6.50 -14.07 12.51
C LYS A 31 5.28 -13.35 11.93
N GLY A 32 4.10 -13.96 11.95
CA GLY A 32 2.91 -13.40 11.31
C GLY A 32 2.50 -12.05 11.89
N ALA A 33 2.56 -11.89 13.21
CA ALA A 33 2.18 -10.64 13.87
C ALA A 33 3.11 -9.48 13.48
N GLU A 34 4.42 -9.73 13.42
CA GLU A 34 5.44 -8.76 13.01
C GLU A 34 5.26 -8.36 11.53
N LEU A 35 5.07 -9.35 10.65
CA LEU A 35 4.85 -9.13 9.22
C LEU A 35 3.53 -8.38 8.94
N SER A 36 2.47 -8.67 9.70
CA SER A 36 1.19 -7.99 9.60
C SER A 36 1.28 -6.52 10.05
N GLN A 37 2.01 -6.23 11.14
CA GLN A 37 2.29 -4.85 11.54
C GLN A 37 3.12 -4.10 10.49
N ALA A 38 4.16 -4.73 9.95
CA ALA A 38 4.98 -4.14 8.89
C ALA A 38 4.15 -3.83 7.63
N ALA A 39 3.27 -4.75 7.23
CA ALA A 39 2.35 -4.53 6.11
C ALA A 39 1.36 -3.38 6.38
N THR A 40 0.89 -3.23 7.62
CA THR A 40 0.01 -2.13 8.03
C THR A 40 0.72 -0.78 7.88
N GLY A 41 2.01 -0.70 8.21
CA GLY A 41 2.82 0.51 7.99
C GLY A 41 2.99 0.86 6.51
N GLN A 42 3.00 -0.13 5.62
CA GLN A 42 3.11 0.08 4.17
C GLN A 42 1.76 0.44 3.51
N HIS A 43 0.65 -0.07 4.03
CA HIS A 43 -0.70 0.25 3.51
C HIS A 43 -1.25 1.58 4.03
N LYS A 44 -0.79 2.03 5.20
CA LYS A 44 -1.17 3.34 5.73
C LYS A 44 -0.31 4.41 5.06
N ASN A 45 -0.87 5.03 4.02
CA ASN A 45 -0.32 6.29 3.51
C ASN A 45 -0.46 7.35 4.61
N ASN A 46 0.66 7.72 5.23
CA ASN A 46 0.71 8.93 6.04
C ASN A 46 0.59 10.12 5.10
N LEU A 47 -0.63 10.62 4.94
CA LEU A 47 -0.87 11.92 4.31
C LEU A 47 -0.37 12.97 5.31
N ILE A 48 0.77 13.59 4.99
CA ILE A 48 1.24 14.76 5.74
C ILE A 48 0.25 15.88 5.43
N LEU A 49 -0.59 16.22 6.40
CA LEU A 49 -1.45 17.38 6.30
C LEU A 49 -0.58 18.63 6.46
N GLU A 50 -0.40 19.37 5.38
CA GLU A 50 0.27 20.66 5.44
C GLU A 50 -0.55 21.62 6.32
N ALA A 51 0.09 22.18 7.34
CA ALA A 51 -0.54 23.20 8.16
C ALA A 51 -0.78 24.46 7.33
N PRO A 52 -1.93 25.14 7.48
CA PRO A 52 -2.19 26.38 6.76
C PRO A 52 -1.16 27.44 7.14
N ARG A 53 -0.62 28.15 6.13
CA ARG A 53 0.26 29.31 6.35
C ARG A 53 -0.52 30.40 7.10
N GLY A 54 0.14 31.03 8.08
CA GLY A 54 -0.40 32.20 8.77
C GLY A 54 -0.63 33.38 7.83
N GLU A 55 -1.53 34.26 8.26
CA GLU A 55 -1.88 35.46 7.52
C GLU A 55 -1.01 36.64 7.96
N ILE A 56 -0.66 37.53 7.04
CA ILE A 56 0.19 38.69 7.29
C ILE A 56 -0.67 39.95 7.21
N PHE A 57 -0.64 40.73 8.29
CA PHE A 57 -1.34 42.02 8.39
C PHE A 57 -0.35 43.19 8.28
N ALA A 58 -0.80 44.30 7.70
CA ALA A 58 -0.14 45.59 7.82
C ALA A 58 -0.39 46.22 9.19
N SER A 59 0.36 47.28 9.51
CA SER A 59 0.26 47.99 10.80
C SER A 59 -1.12 48.64 11.05
N ASP A 60 -1.91 48.82 9.99
CA ASP A 60 -3.29 49.30 10.02
C ASP A 60 -4.34 48.18 10.16
N GLY A 61 -3.91 46.92 10.22
CA GLY A 61 -4.78 45.74 10.29
C GLY A 61 -5.31 45.24 8.94
N SER A 62 -4.86 45.82 7.82
CA SER A 62 -5.23 45.33 6.48
C SER A 62 -4.44 44.08 6.09
N TRP A 63 -5.02 43.25 5.21
CA TRP A 63 -4.42 41.99 4.75
C TRP A 63 -3.33 42.23 3.70
N LEU A 64 -2.10 41.76 3.96
CA LEU A 64 -0.99 41.77 2.99
C LEU A 64 -0.83 40.42 2.28
N ALA A 65 -1.10 39.32 2.98
CA ALA A 65 -1.09 37.98 2.41
C ALA A 65 -1.99 37.04 3.24
N SER A 66 -2.95 36.38 2.59
CA SER A 66 -3.84 35.38 3.18
C SER A 66 -3.87 34.10 2.32
N ARG A 67 -4.48 33.04 2.84
CA ARG A 67 -4.70 31.75 2.16
C ARG A 67 -6.04 31.80 1.42
N GLY A 68 -6.08 31.24 0.22
CA GLY A 68 -7.32 30.97 -0.51
C GLY A 68 -7.42 29.50 -0.90
N GLU A 69 -8.64 29.01 -1.09
CA GLU A 69 -8.87 27.73 -1.73
C GLU A 69 -8.81 27.90 -3.25
N LEU A 70 -8.03 27.05 -3.92
CA LEU A 70 -7.93 27.04 -5.38
C LEU A 70 -8.28 25.63 -5.87
N TRP A 71 -9.23 25.55 -6.80
CA TRP A 71 -9.58 24.31 -7.47
C TRP A 71 -8.70 24.12 -8.70
N THR A 72 -7.93 23.04 -8.71
CA THR A 72 -7.17 22.61 -9.88
C THR A 72 -7.89 21.45 -10.54
N LEU A 73 -8.43 21.67 -11.74
CA LEU A 73 -8.98 20.61 -12.57
C LEU A 73 -7.84 19.92 -13.33
N THR A 74 -7.70 18.61 -13.21
CA THR A 74 -6.71 17.82 -13.97
C THR A 74 -7.41 16.64 -14.63
N ALA A 75 -7.16 16.44 -15.92
CA ALA A 75 -7.73 15.33 -16.69
C ALA A 75 -6.60 14.46 -17.26
N ASN A 76 -6.81 13.15 -17.29
CA ASN A 76 -5.90 12.21 -17.93
C ASN A 76 -6.19 12.18 -19.45
N PRO A 77 -5.27 12.65 -20.32
CA PRO A 77 -5.55 12.76 -21.76
C PRO A 77 -5.87 11.43 -22.44
N LYS A 78 -5.47 10.30 -21.85
CA LYS A 78 -5.73 8.95 -22.40
C LYS A 78 -7.18 8.48 -22.20
N GLU A 79 -7.88 9.05 -21.23
CA GLU A 79 -9.27 8.69 -20.89
C GLU A 79 -10.27 9.69 -21.46
N VAL A 80 -9.79 10.78 -22.07
CA VAL A 80 -10.62 11.78 -22.74
C VAL A 80 -10.83 11.37 -24.19
N SER A 81 -12.02 10.85 -24.48
CA SER A 81 -12.44 10.41 -25.82
C SER A 81 -12.74 11.57 -26.78
N GLU A 82 -13.01 12.77 -26.26
CA GLU A 82 -13.46 13.92 -27.04
C GLU A 82 -12.32 14.90 -27.35
N ASN A 83 -12.46 15.63 -28.46
CA ASN A 83 -11.42 16.52 -28.95
C ASN A 83 -11.27 17.72 -28.01
N PRO A 84 -10.06 18.03 -27.49
CA PRO A 84 -9.84 19.12 -26.52
C PRO A 84 -10.30 20.51 -26.97
N ARG A 85 -10.61 20.71 -28.25
CA ARG A 85 -11.08 21.99 -28.81
C ARG A 85 -12.58 22.23 -28.67
N GLU A 86 -13.38 21.23 -28.32
CA GLU A 86 -14.84 21.38 -28.16
C GLU A 86 -15.27 21.72 -26.72
N LEU A 87 -14.34 21.68 -25.77
CA LEU A 87 -14.58 21.87 -24.33
C LEU A 87 -14.12 23.24 -23.80
N ALA A 88 -13.75 24.18 -24.67
CA ALA A 88 -13.21 25.50 -24.33
C ALA A 88 -14.22 26.63 -24.54
#